data_AF-A0A9D7D1E3-F1
#
_entry.id   AF-A0A9D7D1E3-F1
#
_cell.length_a   1.000
_cell.length_b   1.000
_cell.length_c   1.000
_cell.angle_alpha   90.00
_cell.angle_beta   90.00
_cell.angle_gamma   90.00
#
_symmetry.space_group_name_H-M   'P 1'
#
loop_
_entity.id
_entity.type
_entity.pdbx_description
1 polymer ?
#
loop_
_entity_poly.entity_id
_entity_poly.type
_entity_poly.pdbx_seq_one_letter_code
_entity_poly.pdbx_strand_id
1 'polypeptide(L)'
;MASSPAQANEIFFGARARAVLLRVLLLVALLFGAAPARADAPAEPSPGDAPLVTHVASARVPPVPADYLEEDLGWMKLRYSPRARELVKPLVREAEEVKAHLTATFGHKVLERVEVRVAPTFEEMSQLAPEGLPPPPYASGLAYRGAGLVLLTLKPPEPAGEVEDLSEVFRHELAHVALDDATLNARSVPRWFHEGLAINVSGEDRFKRLHSLWTGVIGGTLAPLSEVDKKFGAERSRQEVQTAYAQSADFVRFLLREGDKQRFMALVERVRGGQAFEAALGDAYGSDLRKLEFQWREGLSKRYTVLPVLAGGSLLWIFVIGLLGASYIKRRRRSKATLARWEREEADELEERRALLREGQLEQRLLEEAGEAAIAKASLPMVEHQGRWYTLH
;
A
#
# COMPACT_ATOMS: atom_id res chain seq x y z
N MET A 1 32.75 7.25 49.58
CA MET A 1 32.48 7.52 48.15
C MET A 1 33.26 6.52 47.32
N ALA A 2 32.60 5.45 46.85
CA ALA A 2 33.10 4.60 45.77
C ALA A 2 31.88 3.87 45.19
N SER A 3 31.43 4.31 44.03
CA SER A 3 30.30 3.74 43.31
C SER A 3 30.65 2.32 42.86
N SER A 4 29.82 1.34 43.23
CA SER A 4 30.01 -0.08 42.90
C SER A 4 30.06 -0.33 41.38
N PRO A 5 30.94 -1.22 40.88
CA PRO A 5 31.03 -1.57 39.45
C PRO A 5 29.74 -2.16 38.86
N ALA A 6 28.80 -2.58 39.71
CA ALA A 6 27.46 -3.04 39.29
C ALA A 6 26.55 -1.88 38.82
N GLN A 7 26.66 -0.69 39.44
CA GLN A 7 25.85 0.47 39.04
C GLN A 7 26.33 1.11 37.73
N ALA A 8 27.63 1.02 37.43
CA ALA A 8 28.18 1.48 36.15
C ALA A 8 27.69 0.63 34.96
N ASN A 9 27.51 -0.68 35.16
CA ASN A 9 27.09 -1.61 34.11
C ASN A 9 25.59 -1.53 33.78
N GLU A 10 24.70 -1.25 34.74
CA GLU A 10 23.27 -1.06 34.46
C GLU A 10 23.01 0.22 33.65
N ILE A 11 23.74 1.30 33.94
CA ILE A 11 23.64 2.57 33.20
C ILE A 11 24.16 2.39 31.76
N PHE A 12 25.23 1.62 31.57
CA PHE A 12 25.83 1.36 30.25
C PHE A 12 24.99 0.40 29.38
N PHE A 13 24.35 -0.61 29.99
CA PHE A 13 23.42 -1.52 29.29
C PHE A 13 22.11 -0.83 28.92
N GLY A 14 21.57 0.02 29.80
CA GLY A 14 20.40 0.85 29.50
C GLY A 14 20.66 1.82 28.36
N ALA A 15 21.85 2.45 28.32
CA ALA A 15 22.26 3.35 27.24
C ALA A 15 22.42 2.63 25.90
N ARG A 16 23.03 1.43 25.88
CA ARG A 16 23.17 0.63 24.64
C ARG A 16 21.84 0.06 24.15
N ALA A 17 20.95 -0.37 25.03
CA ALA A 17 19.62 -0.82 24.66
C ALA A 17 18.75 0.32 24.12
N ARG A 18 18.82 1.51 24.74
CA ARG A 18 18.18 2.73 24.23
C ARG A 18 18.76 3.17 22.89
N ALA A 19 20.08 3.07 22.69
CA ALA A 19 20.71 3.39 21.42
C ALA A 19 20.33 2.40 20.30
N VAL A 20 20.15 1.11 20.61
CA VAL A 20 19.65 0.12 19.64
C VAL A 20 18.18 0.38 19.33
N LEU A 21 17.35 0.67 20.33
CA LEU A 21 15.94 1.02 20.14
C LEU A 21 15.80 2.32 19.32
N LEU A 22 16.61 3.34 19.60
CA LEU A 22 16.65 4.58 18.81
C LEU A 22 17.10 4.31 17.38
N ARG A 23 18.09 3.44 17.15
CA ARG A 23 18.56 3.07 15.80
C ARG A 23 17.53 2.26 15.04
N VAL A 24 16.78 1.38 15.70
CA VAL A 24 15.66 0.65 15.10
C VAL A 24 14.50 1.60 14.78
N LEU A 25 14.16 2.53 15.69
CA LEU A 25 13.18 3.58 15.43
C LEU A 25 13.62 4.53 14.32
N LEU A 26 14.92 4.84 14.21
CA LEU A 26 15.48 5.62 13.10
C LEU A 26 15.46 4.83 11.79
N LEU A 27 15.71 3.51 11.82
CA LEU A 27 15.62 2.65 10.64
C LEU A 27 14.16 2.51 10.18
N VAL A 28 13.22 2.39 11.11
CA VAL A 28 11.78 2.43 10.83
C VAL A 28 11.39 3.82 10.30
N ALA A 29 11.91 4.90 10.88
CA ALA A 29 11.70 6.25 10.36
C ALA A 29 12.49 6.55 9.05
N LEU A 30 13.43 5.70 8.63
CA LEU A 30 14.12 5.80 7.33
C LEU A 30 13.46 4.92 6.27
N LEU A 31 12.84 3.81 6.70
CA LEU A 31 12.05 2.91 5.85
C LEU A 31 10.60 3.37 5.67
N PHE A 32 10.06 4.14 6.63
CA PHE A 32 8.70 4.67 6.64
C PHE A 32 8.62 6.19 6.84
N GLY A 33 9.73 6.86 7.15
CA GLY A 33 9.73 8.32 7.07
C GLY A 33 9.61 8.69 5.62
N ALA A 34 8.59 9.49 5.32
CA ALA A 34 8.49 10.21 4.07
C ALA A 34 9.89 10.78 3.77
N ALA A 35 10.47 10.36 2.64
CA ALA A 35 11.59 11.07 2.07
C ALA A 35 11.25 12.56 2.11
N PRO A 36 12.21 13.46 2.44
CA PRO A 36 11.94 14.88 2.35
C PRO A 36 11.39 15.09 0.95
N ALA A 37 10.16 15.59 0.88
CA ALA A 37 9.49 15.86 -0.38
C ALA A 37 10.48 16.64 -1.21
N ARG A 38 11.07 15.97 -2.21
CA ARG A 38 11.76 16.67 -3.27
C ARG A 38 10.70 17.65 -3.75
N ALA A 39 11.06 18.92 -3.85
CA ALA A 39 10.22 19.89 -4.52
C ALA A 39 10.14 19.41 -5.98
N ASP A 40 9.23 18.46 -6.22
CA ASP A 40 8.83 18.05 -7.53
C ASP A 40 8.28 19.33 -8.14
N ALA A 41 8.96 19.77 -9.20
CA ALA A 41 8.40 20.74 -10.13
C ALA A 41 6.95 20.34 -10.41
N PRO A 42 6.01 21.30 -10.54
CA PRO A 42 4.58 21.02 -10.57
C PRO A 42 4.29 19.92 -11.59
N ALA A 43 4.12 18.69 -11.08
CA ALA A 43 3.80 17.54 -11.88
C ALA A 43 2.30 17.65 -12.15
N GLU A 44 1.98 18.11 -13.35
CA GLU A 44 0.62 18.21 -13.83
C GLU A 44 -0.08 16.85 -13.72
N PRO A 45 -1.38 16.84 -13.36
CA PRO A 45 -2.09 15.61 -13.12
C PRO A 45 -2.23 14.79 -14.41
N SER A 46 -1.63 13.60 -14.47
CA SER A 46 -2.24 12.48 -15.23
C SER A 46 -3.25 11.83 -14.27
N PRO A 47 -4.54 11.71 -14.66
CA PRO A 47 -5.04 10.71 -15.61
C PRO A 47 -5.76 11.31 -16.83
N GLY A 48 -5.92 10.51 -17.89
CA GLY A 48 -6.81 10.79 -19.01
C GLY A 48 -8.20 11.25 -18.55
N ASP A 49 -8.74 12.20 -19.29
CA ASP A 49 -10.17 12.49 -19.33
C ASP A 49 -10.71 13.22 -18.11
N ALA A 50 -10.35 14.51 -18.00
CA ALA A 50 -11.27 15.46 -17.42
C ALA A 50 -12.35 15.78 -18.47
N PRO A 51 -13.62 15.39 -18.30
CA PRO A 51 -14.68 15.67 -19.24
C PRO A 51 -14.80 17.18 -19.38
N LEU A 52 -14.45 17.68 -20.56
CA LEU A 52 -15.18 18.84 -21.06
C LEU A 52 -16.59 18.35 -21.34
N VAL A 53 -17.49 18.63 -20.39
CA VAL A 53 -18.93 18.61 -20.60
C VAL A 53 -19.27 19.75 -21.57
N THR A 54 -18.93 19.59 -22.84
CA THR A 54 -19.33 20.52 -23.88
C THR A 54 -20.40 19.84 -24.70
N HIS A 55 -21.64 20.28 -24.48
CA HIS A 55 -22.73 19.97 -25.40
C HIS A 55 -22.37 20.62 -26.75
N VAL A 56 -21.82 19.81 -27.65
CA VAL A 56 -21.38 20.18 -29.02
C VAL A 56 -22.56 20.47 -29.94
N ALA A 57 -23.78 20.66 -29.41
CA ALA A 57 -25.00 20.79 -30.22
C ALA A 57 -24.94 21.94 -31.26
N SER A 58 -23.97 22.85 -31.16
CA SER A 58 -23.74 23.93 -32.12
C SER A 58 -22.31 24.00 -32.71
N ALA A 59 -21.36 23.18 -32.28
CA ALA A 59 -19.98 23.30 -32.76
C ALA A 59 -19.77 22.48 -34.04
N ARG A 60 -19.12 23.10 -35.03
CA ARG A 60 -18.84 22.47 -36.32
C ARG A 60 -17.73 21.45 -36.14
N VAL A 61 -17.99 20.20 -36.51
CA VAL A 61 -16.99 19.13 -36.55
C VAL A 61 -16.21 19.23 -37.87
N PRO A 62 -14.87 19.38 -37.84
CA PRO A 62 -14.06 19.41 -39.06
C PRO A 62 -14.16 18.10 -39.86
N PRO A 63 -13.99 18.15 -41.19
CA PRO A 63 -13.84 16.93 -41.98
C PRO A 63 -12.54 16.21 -41.62
N VAL A 64 -12.53 14.88 -41.76
CA VAL A 64 -11.29 14.10 -41.66
C VAL A 64 -10.40 14.34 -42.88
N PRO A 65 -9.06 14.25 -42.75
CA PRO A 65 -8.15 14.27 -43.89
C PRO A 65 -8.49 13.17 -44.92
N ALA A 66 -8.25 13.46 -46.20
CA ALA A 66 -8.67 12.59 -47.31
C ALA A 66 -7.93 11.24 -47.37
N ASP A 67 -6.76 11.15 -46.71
CA ASP A 67 -5.94 9.95 -46.62
C ASP A 67 -6.32 9.03 -45.44
N TYR A 68 -7.27 9.45 -44.59
CA TYR A 68 -7.76 8.60 -43.51
C TYR A 68 -8.51 7.39 -44.07
N LEU A 69 -8.28 6.25 -43.43
CA LEU A 69 -8.99 5.01 -43.70
C LEU A 69 -10.26 4.97 -42.87
N GLU A 70 -11.29 4.27 -43.36
CA GLU A 70 -12.57 4.10 -42.68
C GLU A 70 -12.89 2.62 -42.53
N GLU A 71 -13.33 2.23 -41.32
CA GLU A 71 -14.00 0.96 -41.03
C GLU A 71 -15.42 1.31 -40.53
N ASP A 72 -16.44 0.76 -41.18
CA ASP A 72 -17.85 1.00 -40.82
C ASP A 72 -18.45 -0.29 -40.23
N LEU A 73 -18.77 -0.25 -38.93
CA LEU A 73 -19.41 -1.33 -38.18
C LEU A 73 -20.94 -1.15 -38.11
N GLY A 74 -21.51 -0.27 -38.92
CA GLY A 74 -22.93 0.07 -38.97
C GLY A 74 -23.36 1.05 -37.87
N TRP A 75 -22.96 0.80 -36.62
CA TRP A 75 -23.22 1.71 -35.49
C TRP A 75 -22.04 2.61 -35.15
N MET A 76 -20.83 2.20 -35.55
CA MET A 76 -19.60 2.93 -35.32
C MET A 76 -18.86 3.13 -36.64
N LYS A 77 -18.45 4.38 -36.90
CA LYS A 77 -17.50 4.71 -37.96
C LYS A 77 -16.15 4.99 -37.36
N LEU A 78 -15.17 4.14 -37.65
CA LEU A 78 -13.80 4.32 -37.19
C LEU A 78 -12.96 4.90 -38.33
N ARG A 79 -12.48 6.13 -38.14
CA ARG A 79 -11.66 6.86 -39.10
C ARG A 79 -10.26 7.06 -38.53
N TYR A 80 -9.22 6.68 -39.25
CA TYR A 80 -7.87 6.70 -38.71
C TYR A 80 -6.80 6.97 -39.75
N SER A 81 -5.70 7.59 -39.32
CA SER A 81 -4.52 7.73 -40.17
C SER A 81 -3.99 6.36 -40.58
N PRO A 82 -3.48 6.16 -41.82
CA PRO A 82 -2.83 4.92 -42.23
C PRO A 82 -1.74 4.42 -41.27
N ARG A 83 -1.11 5.34 -40.51
CA ARG A 83 -0.10 5.04 -39.48
C ARG A 83 -0.65 4.26 -38.28
N ALA A 84 -1.96 4.35 -38.04
CA ALA A 84 -2.65 3.68 -36.94
C ALA A 84 -3.21 2.30 -37.32
N ARG A 85 -3.08 1.87 -38.58
CA ARG A 85 -3.73 0.66 -39.13
C ARG A 85 -3.57 -0.59 -38.28
N GLU A 86 -2.38 -0.85 -37.75
CA GLU A 86 -2.14 -2.05 -36.93
C GLU A 86 -2.70 -1.89 -35.50
N LEU A 87 -2.65 -0.67 -34.95
CA LEU A 87 -3.06 -0.37 -33.58
C LEU A 87 -4.59 -0.28 -33.42
N VAL A 88 -5.34 -0.02 -34.50
CA VAL A 88 -6.81 0.02 -34.46
C VAL A 88 -7.49 -1.34 -34.64
N LYS A 89 -6.75 -2.37 -35.05
CA LYS A 89 -7.32 -3.72 -35.23
C LYS A 89 -7.97 -4.29 -33.96
N PRO A 90 -7.39 -4.14 -32.75
CA PRO A 90 -8.04 -4.54 -31.51
C PRO A 90 -9.38 -3.83 -31.30
N LEU A 91 -9.43 -2.50 -31.51
CA LEU A 91 -10.64 -1.68 -31.35
C LEU A 91 -11.78 -2.23 -32.22
N VAL A 92 -11.51 -2.53 -33.49
CA VAL A 92 -12.50 -3.11 -34.41
C VAL A 92 -12.99 -4.48 -33.93
N ARG A 93 -12.08 -5.33 -33.43
CA ARG A 93 -12.42 -6.69 -32.97
C ARG A 93 -13.27 -6.68 -31.70
N GLU A 94 -12.99 -5.77 -30.77
CA GLU A 94 -13.68 -5.72 -29.48
C GLU A 94 -14.94 -4.84 -29.49
N ALA A 95 -15.14 -4.00 -30.51
CA ALA A 95 -16.23 -3.03 -30.57
C ALA A 95 -17.61 -3.64 -30.29
N GLU A 96 -17.94 -4.78 -30.91
CA GLU A 96 -19.22 -5.47 -30.71
C GLU A 96 -19.37 -6.01 -29.27
N GLU A 97 -18.30 -6.53 -28.68
CA GLU A 97 -18.30 -7.03 -27.30
C GLU A 97 -18.51 -5.87 -26.31
N VAL A 98 -17.80 -4.75 -26.50
CA VAL A 98 -17.94 -3.54 -25.69
C VAL A 98 -19.36 -2.99 -25.77
N LYS A 99 -19.94 -2.89 -26.98
CA LYS A 99 -21.32 -2.45 -27.18
C LYS A 99 -22.31 -3.40 -26.51
N ALA A 100 -22.15 -4.70 -26.67
CA ALA A 100 -23.01 -5.70 -26.04
C ALA A 100 -22.95 -5.61 -24.51
N HIS A 101 -21.74 -5.45 -23.95
CA HIS A 101 -21.52 -5.26 -22.53
C HIS A 101 -22.23 -4.01 -22.01
N LEU A 102 -22.03 -2.85 -22.65
CA LEU A 102 -22.67 -1.59 -22.26
C LEU A 102 -24.21 -1.68 -22.36
N THR A 103 -24.73 -2.24 -23.45
CA THR A 103 -26.18 -2.48 -23.63
C THR A 103 -26.74 -3.35 -22.49
N ALA A 104 -26.04 -4.43 -22.13
CA ALA A 104 -26.44 -5.32 -21.06
C ALA A 104 -26.30 -4.70 -19.65
N THR A 105 -25.40 -3.75 -19.47
CA THR A 105 -25.19 -3.01 -18.21
C THR A 105 -26.31 -1.99 -18.00
N PHE A 106 -26.67 -1.22 -19.03
CA PHE A 106 -27.70 -0.19 -18.92
C PHE A 106 -29.14 -0.72 -19.04
N GLY A 107 -29.34 -1.87 -19.68
CA GLY A 107 -30.69 -2.38 -19.98
C GLY A 107 -31.37 -1.68 -21.16
N HIS A 108 -30.64 -0.82 -21.88
CA HIS A 108 -31.11 -0.10 -23.06
C HIS A 108 -30.12 -0.29 -24.20
N LYS A 109 -30.60 -0.20 -25.45
CA LYS A 109 -29.72 -0.05 -26.60
C LYS A 109 -29.00 1.29 -26.49
N VAL A 110 -27.68 1.26 -26.68
CA VAL A 110 -26.79 2.42 -26.61
C VAL A 110 -25.82 2.39 -27.78
N LEU A 111 -25.13 3.52 -27.99
CA LEU A 111 -24.16 3.70 -29.06
C LEU A 111 -24.84 3.49 -30.42
N GLU A 112 -25.98 4.16 -30.63
CA GLU A 112 -26.73 4.03 -31.89
C GLU A 112 -25.92 4.55 -33.08
N ARG A 113 -25.20 5.67 -32.89
CA ARG A 113 -24.31 6.27 -33.89
C ARG A 113 -23.10 6.91 -33.22
N VAL A 114 -21.93 6.37 -33.51
CA VAL A 114 -20.66 6.90 -32.99
C VAL A 114 -19.65 7.06 -34.11
N GLU A 115 -18.93 8.17 -34.12
CA GLU A 115 -17.73 8.35 -34.95
C GLU A 115 -16.51 8.35 -34.04
N VAL A 116 -15.53 7.51 -34.34
CA VAL A 116 -14.27 7.42 -33.62
C VAL A 116 -13.16 7.84 -34.56
N ARG A 117 -12.36 8.83 -34.18
CA ARG A 117 -11.24 9.32 -34.98
C ARG A 117 -9.92 9.08 -34.26
N VAL A 118 -9.01 8.36 -34.90
CA VAL A 118 -7.69 8.05 -34.34
C VAL A 118 -6.61 8.82 -35.08
N ALA A 119 -5.97 9.74 -34.37
CA ALA A 119 -4.88 10.56 -34.88
C ALA A 119 -3.51 10.02 -34.40
N PRO A 120 -2.44 10.19 -35.19
CA PRO A 120 -1.10 9.78 -34.78
C PRO A 120 -0.52 10.60 -33.60
N THR A 121 -0.83 11.89 -33.51
CA THR A 121 -0.37 12.77 -32.42
C THR A 121 -1.51 13.60 -31.81
N PHE A 122 -1.24 14.18 -30.63
CA PHE A 122 -2.15 15.10 -29.96
C PHE A 122 -2.50 16.33 -30.80
N GLU A 123 -1.53 16.88 -31.53
CA GLU A 123 -1.74 18.04 -32.39
C GLU A 123 -2.68 17.71 -33.55
N GLU A 124 -2.50 16.54 -34.17
CA GLU A 124 -3.40 16.04 -35.22
C GLU A 124 -4.79 15.73 -34.65
N MET A 125 -4.87 15.14 -33.44
CA MET A 125 -6.13 14.91 -32.74
C MET A 125 -6.87 16.24 -32.50
N SER A 126 -6.16 17.28 -32.07
CA SER A 126 -6.71 18.61 -31.80
C SER A 126 -7.30 19.26 -33.05
N GLN A 127 -6.77 18.96 -34.24
CA GLN A 127 -7.31 19.45 -35.51
C GLN A 127 -8.61 18.74 -35.93
N LEU A 128 -8.87 17.54 -35.41
CA LEU A 128 -10.09 16.78 -35.65
C LEU A 128 -11.23 17.14 -34.70
N ALA A 129 -10.94 17.95 -33.67
CA ALA A 129 -11.89 18.40 -32.66
C ALA A 129 -12.88 19.45 -33.20
N PRO A 130 -14.11 19.51 -32.64
CA PRO A 130 -15.05 20.56 -32.98
C PRO A 130 -14.46 21.96 -32.80
N GLU A 131 -14.78 22.87 -33.73
CA GLU A 131 -14.27 24.24 -33.73
C GLU A 131 -14.58 24.95 -32.40
N GLY A 132 -13.55 25.55 -31.80
CA GLY A 132 -13.66 26.27 -30.51
C GLY A 132 -13.65 25.38 -29.27
N LEU A 133 -13.55 24.06 -29.43
CA LEU A 133 -13.55 23.08 -28.34
C LEU A 133 -12.35 22.14 -28.46
N PRO A 134 -11.10 22.62 -28.30
CA PRO A 134 -9.93 21.75 -28.38
C PRO A 134 -9.86 20.77 -27.20
N PRO A 135 -9.23 19.60 -27.37
CA PRO A 135 -8.98 18.68 -26.27
C PRO A 135 -8.00 19.30 -25.24
N PRO A 136 -8.09 18.92 -23.95
CA PRO A 136 -7.10 19.29 -22.95
C PRO A 136 -5.69 18.83 -23.35
N PRO A 137 -4.62 19.59 -23.02
CA PRO A 137 -3.26 19.34 -23.48
C PRO A 137 -2.61 18.06 -22.93
N TYR A 138 -3.33 17.27 -22.13
CA TYR A 138 -2.86 16.01 -21.55
C TYR A 138 -3.73 14.81 -21.99
N ALA A 139 -4.73 15.04 -22.84
CA ALA A 139 -5.73 14.03 -23.16
C ALA A 139 -5.20 12.97 -24.14
N SER A 140 -5.34 11.70 -23.77
CA SER A 140 -5.11 10.54 -24.66
C SER A 140 -6.35 10.21 -25.50
N GLY A 141 -7.53 10.53 -24.97
CA GLY A 141 -8.83 10.41 -25.62
C GLY A 141 -9.74 11.59 -25.25
N LEU A 142 -10.83 11.76 -26.00
CA LEU A 142 -11.92 12.65 -25.60
C LEU A 142 -13.24 12.31 -26.30
N ALA A 143 -14.30 12.10 -25.53
CA ALA A 143 -15.67 11.97 -26.01
C ALA A 143 -16.42 13.33 -26.05
N TYR A 144 -16.76 13.77 -27.26
CA TYR A 144 -17.76 14.80 -27.53
C TYR A 144 -19.16 14.18 -27.56
N ARG A 145 -19.66 13.85 -26.38
CA ARG A 145 -20.86 13.01 -26.16
C ARG A 145 -22.09 13.44 -26.97
N GLY A 146 -22.41 14.75 -26.97
CA GLY A 146 -23.57 15.28 -27.71
C GLY A 146 -23.45 15.19 -29.25
N ALA A 147 -22.24 15.01 -29.79
CA ALA A 147 -22.00 14.78 -31.21
C ALA A 147 -21.78 13.29 -31.55
N GLY A 148 -21.76 12.40 -30.56
CA GLY A 148 -21.37 11.00 -30.75
C GLY A 148 -19.96 10.83 -31.31
N LEU A 149 -19.06 11.78 -31.04
CA LEU A 149 -17.69 11.81 -31.58
C LEU A 149 -16.69 11.46 -30.47
N VAL A 150 -15.82 10.49 -30.72
CA VAL A 150 -14.68 10.15 -29.88
C VAL A 150 -13.40 10.44 -30.65
N LEU A 151 -12.46 11.14 -30.02
CA LEU A 151 -11.12 11.33 -30.54
C LEU A 151 -10.13 10.53 -29.71
N LEU A 152 -9.14 9.92 -30.37
CA LEU A 152 -8.05 9.20 -29.73
C LEU A 152 -6.73 9.60 -30.38
N THR A 153 -5.65 9.61 -29.60
CA THR A 153 -4.29 9.77 -30.11
C THR A 153 -3.44 8.53 -29.83
N LEU A 154 -2.59 8.16 -30.79
CA LEU A 154 -1.59 7.09 -30.58
C LEU A 154 -0.45 7.53 -29.68
N LYS A 155 -0.18 8.84 -29.64
CA LYS A 155 0.89 9.43 -28.85
C LYS A 155 0.31 10.60 -28.05
N PRO A 156 -0.04 10.38 -26.77
CA PRO A 156 -0.40 11.48 -25.91
C PRO A 156 0.83 12.39 -25.69
N PRO A 157 0.61 13.68 -25.41
CA PRO A 157 1.69 14.63 -25.14
C PRO A 157 2.34 14.32 -23.78
N GLU A 158 3.65 14.57 -23.65
CA GLU A 158 4.30 14.52 -22.33
C GLU A 158 3.76 15.64 -21.43
N PRO A 159 3.53 15.40 -20.12
CA PRO A 159 4.08 14.32 -19.29
C PRO A 159 3.08 13.18 -19.01
N ALA A 160 2.13 12.88 -19.92
CA ALA A 160 1.02 11.94 -19.68
C ALA A 160 1.41 10.61 -19.02
N GLY A 161 2.67 10.15 -19.21
CA GLY A 161 3.31 9.15 -18.37
C GLY A 161 2.76 7.76 -18.62
N GLU A 162 3.59 6.91 -19.23
CA GLU A 162 3.21 5.62 -19.84
C GLU A 162 2.21 5.78 -21.01
N VAL A 163 2.46 5.04 -22.09
CA VAL A 163 1.50 4.95 -23.21
C VAL A 163 0.31 4.15 -22.69
N GLU A 164 -0.81 4.81 -22.43
CA GLU A 164 -2.08 4.12 -22.13
C GLU A 164 -2.45 3.20 -23.31
N ASP A 165 -3.00 2.03 -23.01
CA ASP A 165 -3.47 1.12 -24.06
C ASP A 165 -4.63 1.81 -24.81
N LEU A 166 -4.46 2.02 -26.12
CA LEU A 166 -5.47 2.64 -26.97
C LEU A 166 -6.85 1.97 -26.82
N SER A 167 -6.88 0.66 -26.58
CA SER A 167 -8.11 -0.11 -26.37
C SER A 167 -8.77 0.24 -25.04
N GLU A 168 -7.98 0.49 -24.00
CA GLU A 168 -8.48 0.94 -22.70
C GLU A 168 -9.12 2.33 -22.80
N VAL A 169 -8.43 3.28 -23.45
CA VAL A 169 -8.94 4.64 -23.67
C VAL A 169 -10.20 4.59 -24.55
N PHE A 170 -10.20 3.77 -25.59
CA PHE A 170 -11.38 3.56 -26.44
C PHE A 170 -12.60 3.09 -25.64
N ARG A 171 -12.44 2.08 -24.78
CA ARG A 171 -13.52 1.58 -23.92
C ARG A 171 -13.98 2.63 -22.90
N HIS A 172 -13.04 3.39 -22.33
CA HIS A 172 -13.33 4.49 -21.41
C HIS A 172 -14.23 5.53 -22.09
N GLU A 173 -13.84 6.00 -23.28
CA GLU A 173 -14.56 7.04 -23.99
C GLU A 173 -15.92 6.57 -24.53
N LEU A 174 -16.01 5.32 -24.98
CA LEU A 174 -17.30 4.74 -25.36
C LEU A 174 -18.26 4.63 -24.17
N ALA A 175 -17.76 4.38 -22.96
CA ALA A 175 -18.61 4.32 -21.77
C ALA A 175 -19.28 5.68 -21.47
N HIS A 176 -18.56 6.79 -21.70
CA HIS A 176 -19.11 8.15 -21.57
C HIS A 176 -20.25 8.40 -22.57
N VAL A 177 -20.02 8.08 -23.85
CA VAL A 177 -21.04 8.24 -24.90
C VAL A 177 -22.25 7.34 -24.63
N ALA A 178 -22.01 6.09 -24.23
CA ALA A 178 -23.08 5.13 -23.96
C ALA A 178 -23.95 5.53 -22.76
N LEU A 179 -23.36 6.09 -21.70
CA LEU A 179 -24.10 6.59 -20.54
C LEU A 179 -24.98 7.78 -20.92
N ASP A 180 -24.47 8.72 -21.72
CA ASP A 180 -25.28 9.85 -22.22
C ASP A 180 -26.42 9.37 -23.11
N ASP A 181 -26.19 8.39 -23.99
CA ASP A 181 -27.23 7.82 -24.84
C ASP A 181 -28.31 7.09 -24.01
N ALA A 182 -27.87 6.29 -23.02
CA ALA A 182 -28.76 5.59 -22.10
C ALA A 182 -29.66 6.55 -21.31
N THR A 183 -29.11 7.70 -20.90
CA THR A 183 -29.80 8.69 -20.06
C THR A 183 -30.44 9.84 -20.85
N LEU A 184 -30.42 9.81 -22.19
CA LEU A 184 -30.90 10.89 -23.06
C LEU A 184 -30.22 12.24 -22.77
N ASN A 185 -28.91 12.23 -22.53
CA ASN A 185 -28.09 13.40 -22.21
C ASN A 185 -28.61 14.16 -20.97
N ALA A 186 -29.09 13.43 -19.96
CA ALA A 186 -29.58 14.00 -18.72
C ALA A 186 -28.47 14.81 -18.02
N ARG A 187 -28.68 16.13 -17.91
CA ARG A 187 -27.72 17.05 -17.27
C ARG A 187 -27.49 16.78 -15.78
N SER A 188 -28.32 15.95 -15.16
CA SER A 188 -28.27 15.69 -13.72
C SER A 188 -27.30 14.57 -13.32
N VAL A 189 -26.63 13.90 -14.26
CA VAL A 189 -25.67 12.84 -13.93
C VAL A 189 -24.37 13.45 -13.38
N PRO A 190 -23.94 13.11 -12.15
CA PRO A 190 -22.71 13.64 -11.55
C PRO A 190 -21.45 13.20 -12.29
N ARG A 191 -20.39 14.02 -12.23
CA ARG A 191 -19.12 13.72 -12.90
C ARG A 191 -18.48 12.46 -12.33
N TRP A 192 -18.46 12.30 -11.01
CA TRP A 192 -17.92 11.10 -10.36
C TRP A 192 -18.58 9.82 -10.89
N PHE A 193 -19.87 9.85 -11.28
CA PHE A 193 -20.55 8.68 -11.82
C PHE A 193 -20.10 8.37 -13.24
N HIS A 194 -19.93 9.39 -14.07
CA HIS A 194 -19.31 9.27 -15.41
C HIS A 194 -17.93 8.62 -15.32
N GLU A 195 -17.02 9.20 -14.53
CA GLU A 195 -15.66 8.68 -14.41
C GLU A 195 -15.63 7.27 -13.83
N GLY A 196 -16.39 7.05 -12.77
CA GLY A 196 -16.42 5.76 -12.09
C GLY A 196 -16.90 4.65 -13.01
N LEU A 197 -17.91 4.93 -13.84
CA LEU A 197 -18.40 3.98 -14.82
C LEU A 197 -17.39 3.73 -15.94
N ALA A 198 -16.82 4.79 -16.50
CA ALA A 198 -15.84 4.69 -17.57
C ALA A 198 -14.61 3.88 -17.16
N ILE A 199 -14.11 4.07 -15.94
CA ILE A 199 -13.02 3.26 -15.37
C ILE A 199 -13.43 1.79 -15.16
N ASN A 200 -14.66 1.52 -14.74
CA ASN A 200 -15.11 0.13 -14.57
C ASN A 200 -15.23 -0.61 -15.90
N VAL A 201 -15.64 0.09 -16.97
CA VAL A 201 -15.79 -0.48 -18.32
C VAL A 201 -14.45 -0.59 -19.04
N SER A 202 -13.53 0.37 -18.85
CA SER A 202 -12.26 0.41 -19.58
C SER A 202 -11.36 -0.78 -19.25
N GLY A 203 -11.51 -1.35 -18.06
CA GLY A 203 -10.64 -2.40 -17.56
C GLY A 203 -9.29 -1.88 -17.06
N GLU A 204 -9.20 -0.57 -16.77
CA GLU A 204 -7.99 0.08 -16.25
C GLU A 204 -7.38 -0.67 -15.06
N ASP A 205 -6.04 -0.61 -14.94
CA ASP A 205 -5.26 -1.29 -13.90
C ASP A 205 -5.82 -1.07 -12.50
N ARG A 206 -6.53 -2.11 -12.05
CA ARG A 206 -7.19 -2.18 -10.76
C ARG A 206 -6.20 -2.00 -9.60
N PHE A 207 -4.94 -2.40 -9.75
CA PHE A 207 -3.93 -2.29 -8.69
C PHE A 207 -3.49 -0.84 -8.47
N LYS A 208 -3.25 -0.08 -9.54
CA LYS A 208 -2.96 1.37 -9.45
C LYS A 208 -4.09 2.09 -8.70
N ARG A 209 -5.34 1.82 -9.08
CA ARG A 209 -6.54 2.40 -8.44
C ARG A 209 -6.72 1.93 -7.00
N LEU A 210 -6.45 0.66 -6.70
CA LEU A 210 -6.49 0.11 -5.35
C LEU A 210 -5.51 0.81 -4.41
N HIS A 211 -4.31 1.12 -4.90
CA HIS A 211 -3.29 1.82 -4.14
C HIS A 211 -3.71 3.27 -3.82
N SER A 212 -4.22 4.00 -4.81
CA SER A 212 -4.76 5.36 -4.60
C SER A 212 -5.90 5.38 -3.59
N LEU A 213 -6.81 4.40 -3.67
CA LEU A 213 -7.91 4.29 -2.72
C LEU A 213 -7.42 3.94 -1.30
N TRP A 214 -6.47 2.99 -1.19
CA TRP A 214 -5.90 2.57 0.10
C TRP A 214 -5.15 3.71 0.80
N THR A 215 -4.32 4.46 0.07
CA THR A 215 -3.63 5.64 0.60
C THR A 215 -4.62 6.72 1.02
N GLY A 216 -5.71 6.91 0.27
CA GLY A 216 -6.79 7.82 0.65
C GLY A 216 -7.56 7.39 1.91
N VAL A 217 -7.79 6.09 2.10
CA VAL A 217 -8.39 5.54 3.33
C VAL A 217 -7.48 5.78 4.54
N ILE A 218 -6.19 5.48 4.43
CA ILE A 218 -5.23 5.66 5.54
C ILE A 218 -5.01 7.13 5.86
N GLY A 219 -4.91 7.98 4.83
CA GLY A 219 -4.71 9.41 4.98
C GLY A 219 -5.96 10.18 5.40
N GLY A 220 -7.14 9.54 5.44
CA GLY A 220 -8.40 10.21 5.73
C GLY A 220 -8.80 11.26 4.68
N THR A 221 -8.37 11.09 3.42
CA THR A 221 -8.57 12.08 2.35
C THR A 221 -9.76 11.78 1.44
N LEU A 222 -10.51 10.69 1.70
CA LEU A 222 -11.74 10.36 0.97
C LEU A 222 -12.81 11.42 1.21
N ALA A 223 -13.27 12.10 0.15
CA ALA A 223 -14.33 13.09 0.23
C ALA A 223 -15.70 12.42 0.42
N PRO A 224 -16.69 13.07 1.05
CA PRO A 224 -18.09 12.66 0.94
C PRO A 224 -18.51 12.55 -0.54
N LEU A 225 -19.38 11.60 -0.91
CA LEU A 225 -19.75 11.43 -2.33
C LEU A 225 -20.41 12.68 -2.93
N SER A 226 -21.14 13.44 -2.11
CA SER A 226 -21.72 14.74 -2.48
C SER A 226 -20.68 15.83 -2.79
N GLU A 227 -19.40 15.59 -2.52
CA GLU A 227 -18.30 16.53 -2.73
C GLU A 227 -17.22 16.02 -3.68
N VAL A 228 -17.30 14.77 -4.16
CA VAL A 228 -16.28 14.19 -5.05
C VAL A 228 -16.14 15.00 -6.34
N ASP A 229 -17.23 15.52 -6.89
CA ASP A 229 -17.17 16.36 -8.09
C ASP A 229 -16.28 17.60 -7.91
N LYS A 230 -16.19 18.14 -6.69
CA LYS A 230 -15.32 19.29 -6.36
C LYS A 230 -13.83 18.93 -6.34
N LYS A 231 -13.50 17.63 -6.32
CA LYS A 231 -12.13 17.12 -6.28
C LYS A 231 -11.48 16.94 -7.65
N PHE A 232 -12.24 17.14 -8.73
CA PHE A 232 -11.71 17.12 -10.09
C PHE A 232 -11.33 18.51 -10.64
N GLY A 233 -11.30 19.55 -9.79
CA GLY A 233 -10.92 20.90 -10.18
C GLY A 233 -9.44 21.03 -10.54
N ALA A 234 -9.10 21.94 -11.45
CA ALA A 234 -7.73 22.16 -11.90
C ALA A 234 -6.79 22.67 -10.78
N GLU A 235 -7.36 23.25 -9.73
CA GLU A 235 -6.64 23.73 -8.54
C GLU A 235 -6.23 22.61 -7.56
N ARG A 236 -6.67 21.37 -7.81
CA ARG A 236 -6.45 20.24 -6.90
C ARG A 236 -5.11 19.56 -7.14
N SER A 237 -4.56 19.01 -6.06
CA SER A 237 -3.34 18.21 -6.18
C SER A 237 -3.62 16.94 -6.99
N ARG A 238 -2.59 16.44 -7.70
CA ARG A 238 -2.69 15.19 -8.46
C ARG A 238 -3.19 14.03 -7.60
N GLN A 239 -2.72 13.94 -6.35
CA GLN A 239 -3.15 12.90 -5.42
C GLN A 239 -4.64 12.99 -5.09
N GLU A 240 -5.20 14.19 -4.88
CA GLU A 240 -6.63 14.38 -4.64
C GLU A 240 -7.47 13.94 -5.85
N VAL A 241 -7.06 14.33 -7.05
CA VAL A 241 -7.75 13.97 -8.29
C VAL A 241 -7.71 12.45 -8.49
N GLN A 242 -6.54 11.83 -8.33
CA GLN A 242 -6.37 10.37 -8.40
C GLN A 242 -7.20 9.62 -7.36
N THR A 243 -7.32 10.17 -6.15
CA THR A 243 -8.19 9.63 -5.10
C THR A 243 -9.66 9.74 -5.50
N ALA A 244 -10.08 10.85 -6.10
CA ALA A 244 -11.44 11.06 -6.59
C ALA A 244 -11.83 10.05 -7.67
N TYR A 245 -10.96 9.81 -8.66
CA TYR A 245 -11.14 8.77 -9.67
C TYR A 245 -11.24 7.37 -9.04
N ALA A 246 -10.32 7.02 -8.15
CA ALA A 246 -10.33 5.72 -7.47
C ALA A 246 -11.58 5.51 -6.60
N GLN A 247 -12.02 6.54 -5.88
CA GLN A 247 -13.24 6.54 -5.09
C GLN A 247 -14.48 6.37 -5.97
N SER A 248 -14.55 7.12 -7.08
CA SER A 248 -15.62 7.05 -8.06
C SER A 248 -15.77 5.64 -8.63
N ALA A 249 -14.65 5.06 -9.09
CA ALA A 249 -14.62 3.72 -9.66
C ALA A 249 -15.03 2.65 -8.63
N ASP A 250 -14.54 2.71 -7.39
CA ASP A 250 -14.91 1.72 -6.37
C ASP A 250 -16.38 1.82 -5.95
N PHE A 251 -16.92 3.04 -5.87
CA PHE A 251 -18.32 3.23 -5.54
C PHE A 251 -19.27 2.79 -6.67
N VAL A 252 -18.97 3.13 -7.93
CA VAL A 252 -19.75 2.64 -9.08
C VAL A 252 -19.69 1.11 -9.16
N ARG A 253 -18.54 0.50 -8.85
CA ARG A 253 -18.41 -0.96 -8.75
C ARG A 253 -19.30 -1.56 -7.65
N PHE A 254 -19.44 -0.86 -6.52
CA PHE A 254 -20.37 -1.26 -5.46
C PHE A 254 -21.82 -1.22 -5.94
N LEU A 255 -22.20 -0.23 -6.74
CA LEU A 255 -23.53 -0.13 -7.35
C LEU A 255 -23.78 -1.21 -8.42
N LEU A 256 -22.75 -1.61 -9.16
CA LEU A 256 -22.79 -2.60 -10.24
C LEU A 256 -22.62 -4.06 -9.81
N ARG A 257 -22.53 -4.35 -8.51
CA ARG A 257 -22.33 -5.73 -8.03
C ARG A 257 -23.46 -6.65 -8.50
N GLU A 258 -23.15 -7.95 -8.68
CA GLU A 258 -24.03 -8.95 -9.29
C GLU A 258 -25.49 -8.92 -8.77
N GLY A 259 -25.67 -8.79 -7.46
CA GLY A 259 -27.01 -8.76 -6.84
C GLY A 259 -27.85 -7.49 -7.10
N ASP A 260 -27.24 -6.43 -7.65
CA ASP A 260 -27.86 -5.11 -7.83
C ASP A 260 -28.02 -4.71 -9.30
N LYS A 261 -27.76 -5.60 -10.26
CA LYS A 261 -27.90 -5.32 -11.70
C LYS A 261 -29.25 -4.69 -12.08
N GLN A 262 -30.34 -5.24 -11.54
CA GLN A 262 -31.69 -4.71 -11.77
C GLN A 262 -31.89 -3.31 -11.17
N ARG A 263 -31.25 -3.03 -10.02
CA ARG A 263 -31.29 -1.70 -9.39
C ARG A 263 -30.53 -0.69 -10.25
N PHE A 264 -29.38 -1.07 -10.78
CA PHE A 264 -28.60 -0.21 -11.66
C PHE A 264 -29.36 0.15 -12.94
N MET A 265 -29.96 -0.85 -13.62
CA MET A 265 -30.81 -0.60 -14.79
C MET A 265 -31.97 0.35 -14.44
N ALA A 266 -32.61 0.14 -13.28
CA ALA A 266 -33.73 0.96 -12.85
C ALA A 266 -33.30 2.39 -12.44
N LEU A 267 -32.05 2.60 -12.01
CA LEU A 267 -31.47 3.94 -11.84
C LEU A 267 -31.36 4.64 -13.20
N VAL A 268 -30.77 3.97 -14.19
CA VAL A 268 -30.56 4.52 -15.53
C VAL A 268 -31.89 4.87 -16.19
N GLU A 269 -32.89 3.98 -16.13
CA GLU A 269 -34.22 4.21 -16.68
C GLU A 269 -34.94 5.40 -16.02
N ARG A 270 -34.80 5.58 -14.71
CA ARG A 270 -35.38 6.73 -14.00
C ARG A 270 -34.74 8.05 -14.41
N VAL A 271 -33.41 8.07 -14.53
CA VAL A 271 -32.68 9.25 -15.01
C VAL A 271 -33.07 9.56 -16.45
N ARG A 272 -33.16 8.52 -17.29
CA ARG A 272 -33.67 8.62 -18.67
C ARG A 272 -35.08 9.22 -18.72
N GLY A 273 -35.95 8.87 -17.76
CA GLY A 273 -37.29 9.45 -17.58
C GLY A 273 -37.32 10.90 -17.08
N GLY A 274 -36.15 11.53 -16.87
CA GLY A 274 -36.03 12.93 -16.43
C GLY A 274 -35.96 13.13 -14.93
N GLN A 275 -35.89 12.06 -14.13
CA GLN A 275 -35.72 12.18 -12.69
C GLN A 275 -34.30 12.64 -12.33
N ALA A 276 -34.18 13.51 -11.33
CA ALA A 276 -32.88 13.93 -10.81
C ALA A 276 -32.08 12.72 -10.28
N PHE A 277 -30.78 12.68 -10.56
CA PHE A 277 -29.93 11.50 -10.32
C PHE A 277 -29.97 10.98 -8.87
N GLU A 278 -29.83 11.86 -7.87
CA GLU A 278 -29.85 11.42 -6.47
C GLU A 278 -31.21 10.81 -6.06
N ALA A 279 -32.31 11.36 -6.57
CA ALA A 279 -33.64 10.82 -6.32
C ALA A 279 -33.82 9.47 -7.04
N ALA A 280 -33.37 9.36 -8.29
CA ALA A 280 -33.39 8.12 -9.06
C ALA A 280 -32.57 7.01 -8.39
N LEU A 281 -31.41 7.35 -7.83
CA LEU A 281 -30.56 6.45 -7.04
C LEU A 281 -31.29 5.99 -5.78
N GLY A 282 -31.89 6.93 -5.05
CA GLY A 282 -32.69 6.67 -3.86
C GLY A 282 -33.81 5.67 -4.12
N ASP A 283 -34.58 5.88 -5.18
CA ASP A 283 -35.71 5.03 -5.55
C ASP A 283 -35.29 3.66 -6.09
N ALA A 284 -34.21 3.62 -6.89
CA ALA A 284 -33.73 2.38 -7.48
C ALA A 284 -33.09 1.45 -6.44
N TYR A 285 -32.35 2.01 -5.48
CA TYR A 285 -31.67 1.24 -4.44
C TYR A 285 -32.45 1.17 -3.12
N GLY A 286 -33.59 1.86 -3.00
CA GLY A 286 -34.37 1.93 -1.76
C GLY A 286 -33.54 2.49 -0.59
N SER A 287 -32.55 3.33 -0.88
CA SER A 287 -31.62 3.92 0.08
C SER A 287 -30.99 5.15 -0.52
N ASP A 288 -30.91 6.24 0.25
CA ASP A 288 -30.30 7.48 -0.20
C ASP A 288 -28.78 7.35 -0.38
N LEU A 289 -28.19 8.34 -1.06
CA LEU A 289 -26.75 8.38 -1.36
C LEU A 289 -25.88 8.27 -0.10
N ARG A 290 -26.27 8.91 1.01
CA ARG A 290 -25.50 8.89 2.26
C ARG A 290 -25.48 7.51 2.90
N LYS A 291 -26.61 6.81 2.89
CA LYS A 291 -26.71 5.44 3.41
C LYS A 291 -25.95 4.45 2.53
N LEU A 292 -26.02 4.60 1.22
CA LEU A 292 -25.21 3.80 0.29
C LEU A 292 -23.71 4.06 0.48
N GLU A 293 -23.31 5.32 0.66
CA GLU A 293 -21.94 5.70 0.98
C GLU A 293 -21.46 5.02 2.27
N PHE A 294 -22.28 5.05 3.32
CA PHE A 294 -21.96 4.39 4.59
C PHE A 294 -21.74 2.89 4.42
N GLN A 295 -22.64 2.19 3.73
CA GLN A 295 -22.53 0.75 3.45
C GLN A 295 -21.27 0.43 2.64
N TRP A 296 -20.97 1.25 1.64
CA TRP A 296 -19.76 1.12 0.83
C TRP A 296 -18.49 1.30 1.67
N ARG A 297 -18.42 2.35 2.50
CA ARG A 297 -17.28 2.63 3.41
C ARG A 297 -17.08 1.52 4.44
N GLU A 298 -18.15 0.92 4.96
CA GLU A 298 -18.05 -0.24 5.85
C GLU A 298 -17.43 -1.45 5.12
N GLY A 299 -17.77 -1.64 3.85
CA GLY A 299 -17.15 -2.65 2.99
C GLY A 299 -15.68 -2.32 2.65
N LEU A 300 -15.32 -1.04 2.53
CA LEU A 300 -13.93 -0.61 2.35
C LEU A 300 -13.09 -0.97 3.57
N SER A 301 -13.49 -0.57 4.77
CA SER A 301 -12.72 -0.85 5.99
C SER A 301 -12.50 -2.35 6.17
N LYS A 302 -13.52 -3.18 5.96
CA LYS A 302 -13.38 -4.65 6.01
C LYS A 302 -12.40 -5.22 4.98
N ARG A 303 -12.20 -4.58 3.82
CA ARG A 303 -11.24 -5.01 2.79
C ARG A 303 -9.82 -4.48 3.04
N TYR A 304 -9.70 -3.26 3.57
CA TYR A 304 -8.43 -2.54 3.66
C TYR A 304 -7.81 -2.51 5.07
N THR A 305 -8.57 -2.80 6.13
CA THR A 305 -8.05 -2.93 7.50
C THR A 305 -7.44 -4.31 7.75
N VAL A 306 -7.80 -5.35 6.98
CA VAL A 306 -7.19 -6.69 7.02
C VAL A 306 -5.94 -6.82 6.14
N LEU A 307 -5.77 -5.96 5.14
CA LEU A 307 -4.62 -6.00 4.24
C LEU A 307 -3.28 -5.78 4.97
N PRO A 308 -3.14 -4.82 5.92
CA PRO A 308 -1.92 -4.69 6.72
C PRO A 308 -1.63 -5.93 7.58
N VAL A 309 -2.67 -6.64 8.04
CA VAL A 309 -2.53 -7.83 8.88
C VAL A 309 -2.05 -9.04 8.08
N LEU A 310 -2.50 -9.17 6.82
CA LEU A 310 -2.18 -10.31 5.94
C LEU A 310 -0.99 -10.08 5.00
N ALA A 311 -0.83 -8.87 4.46
CA ALA A 311 0.26 -8.53 3.53
C ALA A 311 1.51 -7.97 4.24
N GLY A 312 1.36 -7.41 5.44
CA GLY A 312 2.41 -6.68 6.16
C GLY A 312 3.32 -7.50 7.07
N GLY A 313 3.55 -8.79 6.78
CA GLY A 313 4.64 -9.53 7.44
C GLY A 313 4.46 -9.81 8.93
N SER A 314 3.24 -10.00 9.43
CA SER A 314 3.00 -10.43 10.81
C SER A 314 3.73 -11.76 11.13
N LEU A 315 3.78 -12.71 10.19
CA LEU A 315 4.60 -13.91 10.32
C LEU A 315 6.12 -13.63 10.24
N LEU A 316 6.55 -12.67 9.42
CA LEU A 316 7.96 -12.26 9.35
C LEU A 316 8.40 -11.58 10.65
N TRP A 317 7.57 -10.72 11.24
CA TRP A 317 7.84 -10.10 12.53
C TRP A 317 7.82 -11.10 13.68
N ILE A 318 6.86 -12.05 13.69
CA ILE A 318 6.86 -13.17 14.65
C ILE A 318 8.14 -14.01 14.49
N PHE A 319 8.58 -14.27 13.25
CA PHE A 319 9.81 -15.00 12.96
C PHE A 319 11.06 -14.25 13.42
N VAL A 320 11.17 -12.93 13.15
CA VAL A 320 12.28 -12.08 13.60
C VAL A 320 12.34 -11.98 15.12
N ILE A 321 11.19 -11.76 15.78
CA ILE A 321 11.08 -11.75 17.25
C ILE A 321 11.45 -13.12 17.83
N GLY A 322 11.00 -14.20 17.19
CA GLY A 322 11.36 -15.58 17.55
C GLY A 322 12.86 -15.85 17.46
N LEU A 323 13.52 -15.42 16.38
CA LEU A 323 14.97 -15.53 16.21
C LEU A 323 15.75 -14.72 17.24
N LEU A 324 15.31 -13.49 17.53
CA LEU A 324 15.92 -12.64 18.57
C LEU A 324 15.76 -13.27 19.96
N GLY A 325 14.57 -13.81 20.28
CA GLY A 325 14.31 -14.53 21.52
C GLY A 325 15.16 -15.79 21.65
N ALA A 326 15.26 -16.61 20.60
CA ALA A 326 16.08 -17.81 20.58
C ALA A 326 17.58 -17.50 20.74
N SER A 327 18.06 -16.46 20.06
CA SER A 327 19.45 -15.96 20.19
C SER A 327 19.74 -15.49 21.61
N TYR A 328 18.82 -14.72 22.22
CA TYR A 328 18.94 -14.28 23.61
C TYR A 328 18.97 -15.46 24.59
N ILE A 329 18.07 -16.44 24.44
CA ILE A 329 18.04 -17.66 25.27
C ILE A 329 19.35 -18.44 25.11
N LYS A 330 19.84 -18.64 23.89
CA LYS A 330 21.10 -19.33 23.61
C LYS A 330 22.29 -18.61 24.26
N ARG A 331 22.34 -17.28 24.16
CA ARG A 331 23.36 -16.44 24.81
C ARG A 331 23.29 -16.55 26.33
N ARG A 332 22.09 -16.50 26.92
CA ARG A 332 21.89 -16.61 28.37
C ARG A 332 22.26 -17.98 28.91
N ARG A 333 21.94 -19.07 28.18
CA ARG A 333 22.35 -20.44 28.55
C ARG A 333 23.87 -20.62 28.51
N ARG A 334 24.54 -20.11 27.47
CA ARG A 334 26.01 -20.13 27.38
C ARG A 334 26.66 -19.36 28.52
N SER A 335 26.17 -18.16 28.83
CA SER A 335 26.68 -17.35 29.94
C SER A 335 26.50 -18.06 31.29
N LYS A 336 25.37 -18.74 31.54
CA LYS A 336 25.18 -19.55 32.75
C LYS A 336 26.13 -20.76 32.80
N ALA A 337 26.35 -21.43 31.67
CA ALA A 337 27.27 -22.57 31.60
C ALA A 337 28.74 -22.15 31.83
N THR A 338 29.14 -20.98 31.34
CA THR A 338 30.45 -20.40 31.62
C THR A 338 30.60 -20.05 33.10
N LEU A 339 29.59 -19.42 33.71
CA LEU A 339 29.63 -19.09 35.13
C LEU A 339 29.69 -20.35 36.01
N ALA A 340 28.87 -21.36 35.70
CA ALA A 340 28.87 -22.64 36.43
C ALA A 340 30.18 -23.43 36.25
N ARG A 341 30.93 -23.19 35.18
CA ARG A 341 32.27 -23.76 34.99
C ARG A 341 33.29 -23.05 35.88
N TRP A 342 33.26 -21.72 35.92
CA TRP A 342 34.12 -20.94 36.81
C TRP A 342 33.84 -21.22 38.29
N GLU A 343 32.57 -21.40 38.68
CA GLU A 343 32.21 -21.79 40.06
C GLU A 343 32.78 -23.15 40.46
N ARG A 344 32.93 -24.10 39.52
CA ARG A 344 33.55 -25.40 39.78
C ARG A 344 35.07 -25.29 39.87
N GLU A 345 35.69 -24.58 38.92
CA GLU A 345 37.13 -24.34 38.93
C GLU A 345 37.56 -23.59 40.20
N GLU A 346 36.79 -22.58 40.66
CA GLU A 346 37.04 -21.89 41.93
C GLU A 346 36.83 -22.80 43.16
N ALA A 347 35.84 -23.71 43.13
CA ALA A 347 35.62 -24.66 44.22
C ALA A 347 36.78 -25.66 44.33
N ASP A 348 37.26 -26.19 43.20
CA ASP A 348 38.39 -27.10 43.14
C ASP A 348 39.68 -26.40 43.63
N GLU A 349 39.95 -25.17 43.17
CA GLU A 349 41.10 -24.37 43.64
C GLU A 349 41.05 -24.08 45.15
N LEU A 350 39.85 -23.80 45.69
CA LEU A 350 39.66 -23.59 47.13
C LEU A 350 39.88 -24.88 47.94
N GLU A 351 39.48 -26.03 47.39
CA GLU A 351 39.72 -27.34 48.01
C GLU A 351 41.21 -27.69 48.00
N GLU A 352 41.91 -27.50 46.89
CA GLU A 352 43.37 -27.68 46.79
C GLU A 352 44.11 -26.78 47.79
N ARG A 353 43.74 -25.49 47.86
CA ARG A 353 44.36 -24.55 48.80
C ARG A 353 44.11 -24.95 50.26
N ARG A 354 42.93 -25.47 50.58
CA ARG A 354 42.61 -26.03 51.90
C ARG A 354 43.35 -27.33 52.19
N ALA A 355 43.63 -28.14 51.18
CA ALA A 355 44.44 -29.36 51.34
C ALA A 355 45.90 -29.01 51.64
N LEU A 356 46.49 -28.07 50.90
CA LEU A 356 47.86 -27.58 51.13
C LEU A 356 48.02 -26.96 52.52
N LEU A 357 47.04 -26.17 52.98
CA LEU A 357 47.06 -25.63 54.34
C LEU A 357 46.98 -26.72 55.41
N ARG A 358 46.19 -27.78 55.19
CA ARG A 358 46.10 -28.93 56.11
C ARG A 358 47.40 -29.72 56.15
N GLU A 359 48.03 -29.92 55.00
CA GLU A 359 49.33 -30.59 54.90
C GLU A 359 50.42 -29.80 55.64
N GLY A 360 50.51 -28.49 55.41
CA GLY A 360 51.44 -27.63 56.16
C GLY A 360 51.17 -27.59 57.67
N GLN A 361 49.90 -27.65 58.09
CA GLN A 361 49.53 -27.77 59.51
C GLN A 361 49.91 -29.13 60.10
N LEU A 362 49.78 -30.21 59.33
CA LEU A 362 50.19 -31.55 59.73
C LEU A 362 51.71 -31.63 59.86
N GLU A 363 52.47 -31.08 58.91
CA GLU A 363 53.92 -30.98 59.00
C GLU A 363 54.36 -30.18 60.23
N GLN A 364 53.72 -29.04 60.52
CA GLN A 364 54.00 -28.28 61.74
C GLN A 364 53.73 -29.10 63.01
N ARG A 365 52.59 -29.79 63.09
CA ARG A 365 52.28 -30.65 64.24
C ARG A 365 53.27 -31.79 64.40
N LEU A 366 53.66 -32.44 63.30
CA LEU A 366 54.66 -33.52 63.35
C LEU A 366 56.02 -33.00 63.79
N LEU A 367 56.41 -31.78 63.38
CA LEU A 367 57.63 -31.12 63.86
C LEU A 367 57.54 -30.75 65.35
N GLU A 368 56.39 -30.26 65.81
CA GLU A 368 56.12 -29.99 67.23
C GLU A 368 56.15 -31.28 68.06
N GLU A 369 55.44 -32.33 67.65
CA GLU A 369 55.42 -33.64 68.31
C GLU A 369 56.80 -34.31 68.30
N ALA A 370 57.57 -34.19 67.21
CA ALA A 370 58.95 -34.69 67.16
C ALA A 370 59.87 -33.89 68.08
N GLY A 371 59.67 -32.57 68.19
CA GLY A 371 60.35 -31.72 69.17
C GLY A 371 60.00 -32.10 70.60
N GLU A 372 58.71 -32.28 70.92
CA GLU A 372 58.22 -32.72 72.23
C GLU A 372 58.71 -34.13 72.57
N ALA A 373 58.70 -35.06 71.63
CA ALA A 373 59.23 -36.42 71.81
C ALA A 373 60.74 -36.42 72.01
N ALA A 374 61.49 -35.54 71.31
CA ALA A 374 62.92 -35.36 71.54
C ALA A 374 63.19 -34.80 72.95
N ILE A 375 62.35 -33.88 73.45
CA ILE A 375 62.42 -33.36 74.81
C ILE A 375 62.07 -34.45 75.83
N ALA A 376 61.01 -35.22 75.62
CA ALA A 376 60.54 -36.28 76.52
C ALA A 376 61.50 -37.49 76.58
N LYS A 377 62.21 -37.79 75.48
CA LYS A 377 63.23 -38.86 75.45
C LYS A 377 64.57 -38.43 76.06
N ALA A 378 64.80 -37.13 76.23
CA ALA A 378 65.97 -36.59 76.91
C ALA A 378 65.80 -36.51 78.44
N SER A 379 64.58 -36.60 78.97
CA SER A 379 64.32 -36.60 80.42
C SER A 379 64.46 -38.01 81.00
N LEU A 380 65.65 -38.32 81.54
CA LEU A 380 65.88 -39.51 82.36
C LEU A 380 65.05 -39.44 83.65
N PRO A 381 64.28 -40.48 84.02
CA PRO A 381 63.48 -40.46 85.24
C PRO A 381 64.38 -40.46 86.49
N MET A 382 64.17 -39.47 87.36
CA MET A 382 64.88 -39.33 88.63
C MET A 382 63.96 -39.70 89.80
N VAL A 383 64.44 -40.53 90.72
CA VAL A 383 63.70 -40.95 91.93
C VAL A 383 64.44 -40.45 93.18
N GLU A 384 63.69 -39.88 94.11
CA GLU A 384 64.21 -39.39 95.38
C GLU A 384 64.16 -40.48 96.45
N HIS A 385 65.29 -40.75 97.10
CA HIS A 385 65.37 -41.68 98.22
C HIS A 385 66.25 -41.09 99.32
N GLN A 386 65.68 -40.95 100.53
CA GLN A 386 66.34 -40.38 101.72
C GLN A 386 66.92 -38.96 101.49
N GLY A 387 66.17 -38.10 100.80
CA GLY A 387 66.52 -36.68 100.62
C GLY A 387 67.65 -36.42 99.62
N ARG A 388 67.96 -37.41 98.75
CA ARG A 388 68.86 -37.25 97.60
C ARG A 388 68.21 -37.84 96.34
N TRP A 389 68.46 -37.17 95.21
CA TRP A 389 67.90 -37.54 93.91
C TRP A 389 68.85 -38.42 93.10
N TYR A 390 68.31 -39.48 92.49
CA TYR A 390 69.06 -40.45 91.71
C TYR A 390 68.45 -40.62 90.33
N THR A 391 69.25 -40.57 89.26
CA THR A 391 68.86 -40.92 87.89
C THR A 391 68.83 -42.43 87.70
N LEU A 392 67.70 -42.97 87.22
CA LEU A 392 67.59 -44.37 86.78
C LEU A 392 68.24 -44.50 85.40
N HIS A 393 69.27 -45.34 85.29
CA HIS A 393 69.85 -45.77 84.02
C HIS A 393 69.26 -47.11 83.58
#